data_AF-A0A941LGR1-F1
#
_entry.id   AF-A0A941LGR1-F1
#
_cell.length_a   1.000
_cell.length_b   1.000
_cell.length_c   1.000
_cell.angle_alpha   90.00
_cell.angle_beta   90.00
_cell.angle_gamma   90.00
#
_symmetry.space_group_name_H-M   'P 1'
#
loop_
_entity.id
_entity.type
_entity.pdbx_description
1 polymer ?
#
loop_
_entity_poly.entity_id
_entity_poly.type
_entity_poly.pdbx_seq_one_letter_code
_entity_poly.pdbx_strand_id
1 'polypeptide(L)'
;MSPASPSHTSLPHDYRSIELLTIQALDAARAGDWDQVDACYRERGMSLAACTLDRTFAQRLLSMDEEVRTAILVAQAGISGLLVEAAQVTRHLHRLRESNGQLASDRVTIHREA
;
A
#
# COMPACT_ATOMS: atom_id res chain seq x y z
N MET A 1 13.47 -1.99 -53.95
CA MET A 1 13.26 -0.78 -53.13
C MET A 1 12.41 -1.19 -51.94
N SER A 2 12.99 -1.21 -50.75
CA SER A 2 12.28 -1.60 -49.51
C SER A 2 11.46 -0.42 -48.98
N PRO A 3 10.21 -0.61 -48.54
CA PRO A 3 9.49 0.45 -47.86
C PRO A 3 10.08 0.62 -46.45
N ALA A 4 10.42 1.87 -46.12
CA ALA A 4 10.84 2.26 -44.78
C ALA A 4 9.72 1.97 -43.79
N SER A 5 10.04 1.24 -42.71
CA SER A 5 9.14 1.01 -41.58
C SER A 5 8.78 2.35 -40.92
N PRO A 6 7.53 2.55 -40.47
CA PRO A 6 7.15 3.77 -39.80
C PRO A 6 7.82 3.83 -38.43
N SER A 7 8.54 4.92 -38.16
CA SER A 7 9.04 5.25 -36.84
C SER A 7 7.86 5.32 -35.87
N HIS A 8 7.83 4.43 -34.89
CA HIS A 8 6.90 4.50 -33.77
C HIS A 8 7.19 5.77 -32.97
N THR A 9 6.50 6.86 -33.31
CA THR A 9 6.39 8.03 -32.44
C THR A 9 5.56 7.58 -31.25
N SER A 10 6.21 7.12 -30.17
CA SER A 10 5.56 6.92 -28.87
C SER A 10 4.88 8.24 -28.48
N LEU A 11 3.55 8.22 -28.45
CA LEU A 11 2.72 9.42 -28.43
C LEU A 11 2.77 10.12 -27.06
N PRO A 12 2.62 11.46 -27.01
CA PRO A 12 2.50 12.23 -25.77
C PRO A 12 1.31 11.84 -24.88
N HIS A 13 0.39 11.02 -25.39
CA HIS A 13 -0.75 10.49 -24.63
C HIS A 13 -0.34 9.48 -23.56
N ASP A 14 0.78 8.76 -23.72
CA ASP A 14 1.22 7.76 -22.74
C ASP A 14 1.83 8.41 -21.49
N TYR A 15 2.61 9.49 -21.68
CA TYR A 15 3.23 10.22 -20.58
C TYR A 15 2.20 10.89 -19.67
N ARG A 16 1.19 11.54 -20.25
CA ARG A 16 0.13 12.21 -19.47
C ARG A 16 -0.64 11.21 -18.61
N SER A 17 -0.92 10.03 -19.15
CA SER A 17 -1.62 8.96 -18.42
C SER A 17 -0.76 8.42 -17.27
N ILE A 18 0.53 8.18 -17.50
CA ILE A 18 1.46 7.72 -16.47
C ILE A 18 1.60 8.76 -15.34
N GLU A 19 1.75 10.04 -15.68
CA GLU A 19 1.85 11.13 -14.70
C GLU A 19 0.55 11.25 -13.89
N LEU A 20 -0.62 11.15 -14.54
CA LEU A 20 -1.91 11.16 -13.85
C LEU A 20 -2.05 9.99 -12.87
N LEU A 21 -1.65 8.78 -13.27
CA LEU A 21 -1.68 7.60 -12.41
C LEU A 21 -0.75 7.79 -11.19
N THR A 22 0.41 8.43 -11.36
CA THR A 22 1.31 8.74 -10.23
C THR A 22 0.73 9.81 -9.30
N ILE A 23 0.03 10.83 -9.83
CA ILE A 23 -0.70 11.81 -9.00
C ILE A 23 -1.80 11.12 -8.20
N GLN A 24 -2.61 10.29 -8.85
CA GLN A 24 -3.69 9.54 -8.19
C GLN A 24 -3.16 8.60 -7.10
N ALA A 25 -2.04 7.92 -7.35
CA ALA A 25 -1.39 7.09 -6.33
C ALA A 25 -0.95 7.93 -5.13
N LEU A 26 -0.43 9.13 -5.35
CA LEU A 26 -0.03 10.03 -4.27
C LEU A 26 -1.22 10.52 -3.44
N ASP A 27 -2.31 10.93 -4.09
CA ASP A 27 -3.53 11.36 -3.38
C ASP A 27 -4.15 10.20 -2.59
N ALA A 28 -4.20 9.00 -3.17
CA ALA A 28 -4.65 7.79 -2.49
C ALA A 28 -3.77 7.43 -1.28
N ALA A 29 -2.44 7.51 -1.43
CA ALA A 29 -1.51 7.25 -0.34
C ALA A 29 -1.66 8.25 0.82
N ARG A 30 -1.92 9.53 0.51
CA ARG A 30 -2.22 10.56 1.52
C ARG A 30 -3.55 10.32 2.23
N ALA A 31 -4.53 9.76 1.53
CA ALA A 31 -5.82 9.35 2.10
C ALA A 31 -5.77 8.01 2.86
N GLY A 32 -4.68 7.24 2.72
CA GLY A 32 -4.56 5.88 3.26
C GLY A 32 -5.34 4.82 2.49
N ASP A 33 -5.74 5.11 1.24
CA ASP A 33 -6.42 4.17 0.36
C ASP A 33 -5.41 3.29 -0.40
N TRP A 34 -4.91 2.26 0.27
CA TRP A 34 -3.83 1.41 -0.25
C TRP A 34 -4.25 0.53 -1.42
N ASP A 35 -5.54 0.17 -1.51
CA ASP A 35 -6.07 -0.59 -2.65
C ASP A 35 -6.04 0.26 -3.92
N GLN A 36 -6.40 1.55 -3.81
CA GLN A 36 -6.30 2.48 -4.92
C GLN A 36 -4.84 2.77 -5.30
N VAL A 37 -3.92 2.84 -4.33
CA VAL A 37 -2.46 2.94 -4.62
C VAL A 37 -2.00 1.75 -5.46
N ASP A 38 -2.34 0.52 -5.08
CA ASP A 38 -1.97 -0.69 -5.82
C ASP A 38 -2.59 -0.71 -7.23
N ALA A 39 -3.87 -0.33 -7.36
CA ALA A 39 -4.54 -0.22 -8.65
C ALA A 39 -3.82 0.77 -9.59
N CYS A 40 -3.45 1.95 -9.09
CA CYS A 40 -2.71 2.95 -9.86
C CYS A 40 -1.35 2.41 -10.32
N TYR A 41 -0.58 1.75 -9.44
CA TYR A 41 0.73 1.20 -9.81
C TYR A 41 0.62 0.05 -10.82
N ARG A 42 -0.42 -0.77 -10.74
CA ARG A 42 -0.67 -1.86 -11.70
C ARG A 42 -0.94 -1.31 -13.09
N GLU A 43 -1.83 -0.32 -13.21
CA GLU A 43 -2.15 0.32 -14.49
C GLU A 43 -0.96 1.10 -15.05
N ARG A 44 -0.21 1.78 -14.18
CA ARG A 44 1.00 2.49 -14.54
C ARG A 44 2.07 1.53 -15.06
N GLY A 45 2.24 0.37 -14.44
CA GLY A 45 3.17 -0.67 -14.89
C GLY A 45 2.89 -1.13 -16.32
N MET A 46 1.61 -1.32 -16.67
CA MET A 46 1.21 -1.66 -18.04
C MET A 46 1.55 -0.54 -19.03
N SER A 47 1.28 0.71 -18.66
CA SER A 47 1.59 1.88 -19.50
C SER A 47 3.09 2.07 -19.70
N LEU A 48 3.88 1.88 -18.64
CA LEU A 48 5.34 1.96 -18.69
C LEU A 48 5.95 0.88 -19.58
N ALA A 49 5.42 -0.34 -19.56
CA ALA A 49 5.92 -1.44 -20.39
C ALA A 49 5.77 -1.18 -21.90
N ALA A 50 4.77 -0.38 -22.29
CA ALA A 50 4.51 -0.02 -23.68
C ALA A 50 5.26 1.26 -24.14
N CYS A 51 5.99 1.93 -23.24
CA CYS A 51 6.49 3.28 -23.46
C CYS A 51 8.02 3.37 -23.41
N THR A 52 8.60 4.22 -24.25
CA THR A 52 10.02 4.61 -24.12
C THR A 52 10.07 5.96 -23.43
N LEU A 53 10.68 6.03 -22.25
CA LEU A 53 10.75 7.25 -21.44
C LEU A 53 12.04 8.02 -21.70
N ASP A 54 11.94 9.34 -21.81
CA ASP A 54 13.11 10.19 -21.68
C ASP A 54 13.54 10.33 -20.20
N ARG A 55 14.81 10.69 -20.01
CA ARG A 55 15.42 10.80 -18.68
C ARG A 55 14.74 11.84 -17.78
N THR A 56 14.30 12.96 -18.36
CA THR A 56 13.69 14.05 -17.58
C THR A 56 12.34 13.62 -17.04
N PHE A 57 11.53 12.97 -17.88
CA PHE A 57 10.23 12.44 -17.45
C PHE A 57 10.39 11.31 -16.43
N ALA A 58 11.33 10.38 -16.64
CA ALA A 58 11.63 9.34 -15.66
C ALA A 58 12.04 9.92 -14.29
N GLN A 59 12.87 10.96 -14.27
CA GLN A 59 13.28 11.62 -13.03
C GLN A 59 12.11 12.28 -12.29
N ARG A 60 11.17 12.90 -13.03
CA ARG A 60 9.96 13.48 -12.43
C ARG A 60 9.10 12.42 -11.76
N LEU A 61 8.87 11.31 -12.46
CA LEU A 61 8.10 10.20 -11.91
C LEU A 61 8.72 9.62 -10.64
N LEU A 62 10.05 9.44 -10.62
CA LEU A 62 10.78 8.98 -9.44
C LEU A 62 10.64 9.94 -8.25
N SER A 63 10.63 11.25 -8.51
CA SER A 63 10.42 12.25 -7.45
C SER A 63 9.03 12.13 -6.82
N MET A 64 8.00 11.86 -7.62
CA MET A 64 6.64 11.66 -7.11
C MET A 64 6.49 10.32 -6.38
N ASP A 65 7.10 9.25 -6.91
CA ASP A 65 7.13 7.93 -6.27
C ASP A 65 7.81 7.99 -4.89
N GLU A 66 8.79 8.87 -4.71
CA GLU A 66 9.44 9.10 -3.43
C GLU A 66 8.49 9.72 -2.37
N GLU A 67 7.56 10.58 -2.80
CA GLU A 67 6.51 11.10 -1.92
C GLU A 67 5.54 9.99 -1.49
N VAL A 68 5.14 9.12 -2.44
CA VAL A 68 4.29 7.96 -2.14
C VAL A 68 4.98 7.02 -1.15
N ARG A 69 6.27 6.73 -1.39
CA ARG A 69 7.10 5.91 -0.49
C ARG A 69 7.16 6.51 0.91
N THR A 70 7.30 7.83 1.02
CA THR A 70 7.31 8.53 2.30
C THR A 70 5.99 8.39 3.03
N ALA A 71 4.85 8.55 2.34
CA ALA A 71 3.52 8.34 2.93
C ALA A 71 3.33 6.92 3.45
N ILE A 72 3.79 5.91 2.70
CA ILE A 72 3.74 4.49 3.12
C ILE A 72 4.56 4.28 4.39
N LEU A 73 5.78 4.83 4.47
CA LEU A 73 6.62 4.69 5.67
C LEU A 73 5.98 5.31 6.91
N VAL A 74 5.36 6.49 6.76
CA VAL A 74 4.63 7.15 7.85
C VAL A 74 3.46 6.28 8.32
N ALA A 75 2.68 5.73 7.39
CA ALA A 75 1.57 4.83 7.73
C ALA A 75 2.06 3.57 8.46
N GLN A 76 3.15 2.95 7.99
CA GLN A 76 3.75 1.77 8.63
C GLN A 76 4.23 2.08 10.06
N ALA A 77 4.84 3.25 10.28
CA ALA A 77 5.25 3.67 11.61
C ALA A 77 4.03 3.86 12.53
N GLY A 78 2.96 4.48 12.04
CA GLY A 78 1.71 4.66 12.77
C GLY A 78 1.06 3.33 13.16
N ILE A 79 0.93 2.41 12.21
CA ILE A 79 0.39 1.06 12.46
C ILE A 79 1.24 0.30 13.49
N SER A 80 2.57 0.38 13.37
CA SER A 80 3.48 -0.28 14.32
C SER A 80 3.28 0.26 15.74
N GLY A 81 3.11 1.58 15.89
CA GLY A 81 2.78 2.20 17.17
C GLY A 81 1.46 1.67 17.76
N LEU A 82 0.40 1.67 16.96
CA LEU A 82 -0.92 1.17 17.37
C LEU A 82 -0.88 -0.31 17.80
N LEU A 83 -0.12 -1.15 17.09
CA LEU A 83 0.03 -2.56 17.44
C LEU A 83 0.75 -2.74 18.79
N VAL A 84 1.77 -1.92 19.06
CA VAL A 84 2.47 -1.93 20.36
C VAL A 84 1.52 -1.53 21.49
N GLU A 85 0.74 -0.46 21.30
CA GLU A 85 -0.26 -0.01 22.27
C GLU A 85 -1.33 -1.08 22.53
N ALA A 86 -1.90 -1.65 21.47
CA ALA A 86 -2.89 -2.72 21.58
C ALA A 86 -2.36 -3.94 22.34
N ALA A 87 -1.10 -4.33 22.08
CA ALA A 87 -0.45 -5.41 22.81
C ALA A 87 -0.25 -5.07 24.31
N GLN A 88 0.08 -3.82 24.64
CA GLN A 88 0.20 -3.37 26.02
C GLN A 88 -1.14 -3.40 26.75
N VAL A 89 -2.21 -2.90 26.12
CA VAL A 89 -3.58 -2.93 26.66
C VAL A 89 -4.02 -4.38 26.91
N THR A 90 -3.80 -5.27 25.93
CA THR A 90 -4.15 -6.68 26.05
C THR A 90 -3.43 -7.33 27.24
N ARG A 91 -2.12 -7.13 27.38
CA ARG A 91 -1.35 -7.62 28.53
C ARG A 91 -1.84 -7.05 29.86
N HIS A 92 -2.20 -5.77 29.89
CA HIS A 92 -2.72 -5.14 31.11
C HIS A 92 -4.05 -5.76 31.53
N LEU A 93 -4.97 -5.96 30.59
CA LEU A 93 -6.25 -6.63 30.85
C LEU A 93 -6.06 -8.07 31.33
N HIS A 94 -5.12 -8.82 30.76
CA HIS A 94 -4.77 -10.16 31.25
C HIS A 94 -4.30 -10.13 32.71
N ARG A 95 -3.36 -9.23 33.05
CA ARG A 95 -2.88 -9.09 34.44
C ARG A 95 -4.00 -8.70 35.41
N LEU A 96 -4.91 -7.81 35.00
CA LEU A 96 -6.06 -7.43 35.85
C LEU A 96 -7.00 -8.61 36.10
N ARG A 97 -7.26 -9.45 35.08
CA ARG A 97 -8.08 -10.66 35.23
C ARG A 97 -7.42 -11.66 36.19
N GLU A 98 -6.11 -11.87 36.05
CA GLU A 98 -5.32 -12.72 36.93
C GLU A 98 -5.34 -12.20 38.38
N SER A 99 -5.12 -10.89 38.59
CA SER A 99 -5.10 -10.29 39.93
C SER A 99 -6.47 -10.30 40.62
N ASN A 100 -7.56 -10.23 39.83
CA ASN A 100 -8.92 -10.30 40.36
C ASN A 100 -9.40 -11.74 40.62
N GLY A 101 -8.50 -12.73 40.56
CA GLY A 101 -8.82 -14.13 40.86
C GLY A 101 -9.69 -14.82 39.80
N GLN A 102 -9.93 -14.19 38.65
CA GLN A 102 -10.58 -14.80 37.50
C GLN A 102 -9.53 -15.58 36.69
N LEU A 103 -8.93 -16.58 37.34
CA LEU A 103 -8.24 -17.66 36.63
C LEU A 103 -9.31 -18.41 35.85
N ALA A 104 -9.17 -18.43 34.53
CA ALA A 104 -9.99 -19.14 33.56
C ALA A 104 -10.75 -20.34 34.14
N SER A 105 -12.00 -20.12 34.57
CA SER A 105 -12.98 -21.17 34.78
C SER A 105 -13.54 -21.57 33.41
N ASP A 106 -12.63 -21.93 32.48
CA ASP A 106 -12.96 -22.34 31.12
C ASP A 106 -13.01 -23.86 30.97
N ARG A 107 -13.05 -24.59 32.10
CA ARG A 107 -13.40 -26.01 32.09
C ARG A 107 -14.92 -26.15 32.08
N VAL A 108 -15.54 -25.78 30.97
CA VAL A 108 -16.88 -26.27 30.63
C VAL A 108 -16.74 -27.74 30.27
N THR A 109 -16.86 -28.62 31.27
CA THR A 109 -17.10 -30.04 31.05
C THR A 109 -18.50 -30.18 30.47
N ILE A 110 -18.61 -30.34 29.14
CA ILE A 110 -19.86 -30.78 28.51
C ILE A 110 -20.05 -32.24 28.91
N HIS A 111 -20.91 -32.50 29.89
CA HIS A 111 -21.41 -33.85 30.12
C HIS A 111 -22.32 -34.23 28.95
N ARG A 112 -21.81 -35.10 28.09
CA ARG A 112 -22.62 -35.81 27.11
C ARG A 112 -23.24 -37.00 27.84
N GLU A 113 -24.52 -36.90 28.17
CA GLU A 113 -25.31 -38.04 28.64
C GLU A 113 -25.44 -39.07 27.51
N ALA A 114 -25.38 -40.35 27.89
CA ALA A 114 -25.34 -41.52 27.02
C ALA A 114 -26.73 -41.93 26.54
#